data_AF-A0A941I8S3-F1
#
_entry.id   AF-A0A941I8S3-F1
#
_cell.length_a   1.000
_cell.length_b   1.000
_cell.length_c   1.000
_cell.angle_alpha   90.00
_cell.angle_beta   90.00
_cell.angle_gamma   90.00
#
_symmetry.space_group_name_H-M   'P 1'
#
loop_
_entity.id
_entity.type
_entity.pdbx_description
1 polymer ?
#
loop_
_entity_poly.entity_id
_entity_poly.type
_entity_poly.pdbx_seq_one_letter_code
_entity_poly.pdbx_strand_id
1 'polypeptide(L)'
;MNTAYLYTHPGSLNDQRLMSQNRYTHVLVIALTPASDQSRYEFCRKLVNDHLHYLMCWGAFAEEWEDSADEVICNVFESKSTPILTTSHSDETLEEVCWFAKYAALTANDEPRSLLIMEISERPEYAGAVEIVGADTGTAFDA
;
A
#
# COMPACT_ATOMS: atom_id res chain seq x y z
N MET A 1 -6.90 -14.63 3.25
CA MET A 1 -5.81 -13.62 3.18
C MET A 1 -5.88 -12.82 4.46
N ASN A 2 -4.78 -12.71 5.20
CA ASN A 2 -4.70 -11.80 6.35
C ASN A 2 -4.85 -10.36 5.84
N THR A 3 -5.66 -9.52 6.48
CA THR A 3 -5.82 -8.11 6.05
C THR A 3 -5.67 -7.20 7.26
N ALA A 4 -4.78 -6.22 7.16
CA ALA A 4 -4.60 -5.19 8.17
C ALA A 4 -4.87 -3.81 7.58
N TYR A 5 -5.33 -2.89 8.42
CA TYR A 5 -5.45 -1.48 8.08
C TYR A 5 -4.55 -0.64 8.98
N LEU A 6 -3.84 0.30 8.37
CA LEU A 6 -3.06 1.33 9.02
C LEU A 6 -3.39 2.69 8.43
N TYR A 7 -3.32 3.71 9.27
CA TYR A 7 -3.45 5.11 8.89
C TYR A 7 -2.16 5.85 9.24
N THR A 8 -1.75 6.77 8.38
CA THR A 8 -0.67 7.71 8.64
C THR A 8 -0.99 9.10 8.09
N HIS A 9 -0.58 10.11 8.84
CA HIS A 9 -0.54 11.48 8.35
C HIS A 9 0.56 11.63 7.28
N PRO A 10 0.40 12.47 6.23
CA PRO A 10 1.42 12.71 5.19
C PRO A 10 2.76 13.16 5.77
N GLY A 11 2.72 14.03 6.79
CA GLY A 11 3.91 14.48 7.52
C GLY A 11 4.65 13.38 8.29
N SER A 12 4.03 12.22 8.49
CA SER A 12 4.56 11.08 9.25
C SER A 12 4.95 9.89 8.37
N LEU A 13 4.85 10.00 7.04
CA LEU A 13 5.20 8.92 6.09
C LEU A 13 6.60 8.34 6.30
N ASN A 14 7.50 9.14 6.87
CA ASN A 14 8.86 8.73 7.12
C ASN A 14 9.13 8.05 8.45
N ASP A 15 8.12 7.87 9.29
CA ASP A 15 8.24 7.15 10.55
C ASP A 15 8.61 5.69 10.33
N GLN A 16 9.71 5.25 10.95
CA GLN A 16 10.22 3.89 10.82
C GLN A 16 9.28 2.84 11.46
N ARG A 17 8.40 3.26 12.37
CA ARG A 17 7.44 2.37 13.05
C ARG A 17 6.43 1.77 12.06
N LEU A 18 6.05 2.51 11.03
CA LEU A 18 5.11 2.09 9.97
C LEU A 18 5.56 0.79 9.27
N MET A 19 6.87 0.55 9.22
CA MET A 19 7.49 -0.49 8.40
C MET A 19 8.07 -1.65 9.21
N SER A 20 8.06 -1.53 10.55
CA SER A 20 8.69 -2.49 11.47
C SER A 20 8.07 -3.88 11.48
N GLN A 21 6.98 -4.09 10.73
CA GLN A 21 6.26 -5.36 10.63
C GLN A 21 5.96 -5.81 9.19
N ASN A 22 6.65 -5.27 8.18
CA ASN A 22 6.34 -5.53 6.77
C ASN A 22 6.53 -6.99 6.34
N ARG A 23 5.47 -7.79 6.51
CA ARG A 23 5.32 -9.16 6.01
C ARG A 23 4.16 -9.27 5.02
N TYR A 24 3.78 -8.14 4.43
CA TYR A 24 2.63 -8.05 3.54
C TYR A 24 3.07 -8.31 2.10
N THR A 25 2.41 -9.27 1.46
CA THR A 25 2.67 -9.59 0.05
C THR A 25 1.90 -8.67 -0.90
N HIS A 26 0.84 -8.04 -0.40
CA HIS A 26 0.02 -7.06 -1.12
C HIS A 26 -0.10 -5.80 -0.26
N VAL A 27 0.06 -4.63 -0.87
CA VAL A 27 -0.15 -3.34 -0.21
C VAL A 27 -1.10 -2.52 -1.07
N LEU A 28 -2.16 -1.99 -0.47
CA LEU A 28 -3.04 -0.99 -1.06
C LEU A 28 -2.78 0.35 -0.38
N VAL A 29 -2.30 1.33 -1.14
CA VAL A 29 -2.11 2.71 -0.71
C VAL A 29 -3.36 3.51 -1.06
N ILE A 30 -4.04 4.05 -0.04
CA ILE A 30 -5.13 5.02 -0.18
C ILE A 30 -4.52 6.41 -0.11
N ALA A 31 -4.43 7.07 -1.26
CA ALA A 31 -3.76 8.34 -1.49
C ALA A 31 -4.77 9.48 -1.69
N LEU A 32 -5.26 10.04 -0.58
CA LEU A 32 -6.26 11.11 -0.61
C LEU A 32 -5.67 12.52 -0.54
N THR A 33 -4.45 12.63 -0.03
CA THR A 33 -3.80 13.90 0.22
C THR A 33 -2.46 13.97 -0.51
N PRO A 34 -2.07 15.15 -1.00
CA PRO A 34 -0.79 15.30 -1.67
C PRO A 34 0.36 15.07 -0.68
N ALA A 35 1.39 14.37 -1.14
CA ALA A 35 2.67 14.23 -0.46
C ALA A 35 3.77 14.71 -1.41
N SER A 36 4.91 15.18 -0.90
CA SER A 36 6.03 15.55 -1.76
C SER A 36 6.63 14.33 -2.47
N ASP A 37 7.20 14.52 -3.65
CA ASP A 37 7.84 13.44 -4.44
C ASP A 37 8.88 12.68 -3.61
N GLN A 38 9.71 13.42 -2.86
CA GLN A 38 10.71 12.82 -1.96
C GLN A 38 10.06 11.93 -0.88
N SER A 39 8.93 12.37 -0.31
CA SER A 39 8.22 11.59 0.72
C SER A 39 7.57 10.33 0.14
N ARG A 40 6.95 10.43 -1.05
CA ARG A 40 6.37 9.26 -1.74
C ARG A 40 7.47 8.25 -2.10
N TYR A 41 8.56 8.72 -2.69
CA TYR A 41 9.72 7.88 -3.03
C TYR A 41 10.29 7.16 -1.81
N GLU A 42 10.55 7.87 -0.71
CA GLU A 42 11.09 7.27 0.51
C GLU A 42 10.15 6.27 1.17
N PHE A 43 8.84 6.54 1.11
CA PHE A 43 7.81 5.61 1.58
C PHE A 43 7.78 4.34 0.71
N CYS A 44 7.68 4.48 -0.61
CA CYS A 44 7.70 3.36 -1.55
C CYS A 44 8.99 2.53 -1.41
N ARG A 45 10.15 3.19 -1.23
CA ARG A 45 11.44 2.51 -0.97
C ARG A 45 11.41 1.64 0.29
N LYS A 46 10.67 2.04 1.32
CA LYS A 46 10.52 1.24 2.55
C LYS A 46 9.50 0.11 2.39
N LEU A 47 8.51 0.26 1.52
CA LEU A 47 7.54 -0.80 1.20
C LEU A 47 8.18 -1.90 0.37
N VAL A 48 8.96 -1.51 -0.66
CA VAL A 48 9.57 -2.42 -1.61
C VAL A 48 10.60 -3.32 -0.92
N ASN A 49 10.20 -4.55 -0.67
CA ASN A 49 11.00 -5.62 -0.07
C ASN A 49 10.80 -6.92 -0.86
N ASP A 50 11.54 -7.98 -0.53
CA ASP A 50 11.55 -9.21 -1.34
C ASP A 50 10.26 -10.03 -1.22
N HIS A 51 9.42 -9.74 -0.24
CA HIS A 51 8.12 -10.38 -0.04
C HIS A 51 6.96 -9.61 -0.65
N LEU A 52 7.17 -8.38 -1.13
CA LEU A 52 6.10 -7.60 -1.75
C LEU A 52 5.89 -8.08 -3.19
N HIS A 53 4.67 -8.46 -3.53
CA HIS A 53 4.31 -8.92 -4.88
C HIS A 53 3.40 -7.93 -5.61
N TYR A 54 2.55 -7.21 -4.86
CA TYR A 54 1.65 -6.20 -5.41
C TYR A 54 1.67 -4.91 -4.59
N LEU A 55 1.75 -3.79 -5.29
CA LEU A 55 1.51 -2.46 -4.75
C LEU A 55 0.39 -1.81 -5.56
N MET A 56 -0.75 -1.54 -4.93
CA MET A 56 -1.90 -0.92 -5.55
C MET A 56 -2.04 0.50 -4.99
N CYS A 57 -2.37 1.46 -5.84
CA CYS A 57 -2.63 2.84 -5.46
C CYS A 57 -4.08 3.18 -5.76
N TRP A 58 -4.78 3.82 -4.82
CA TRP A 58 -6.18 4.24 -4.98
C TRP A 58 -6.39 5.66 -4.45
N GLY A 59 -7.32 6.39 -5.05
CA GLY A 59 -7.69 7.75 -4.64
C GLY A 59 -7.15 8.84 -5.56
N ALA A 60 -7.35 10.10 -5.14
CA ALA A 60 -7.13 11.27 -5.98
C ALA A 60 -5.68 11.45 -6.48
N PHE A 61 -4.72 10.85 -5.78
CA PHE A 61 -3.29 10.94 -6.11
C PHE A 61 -2.70 9.57 -6.50
N ALA A 62 -3.53 8.58 -6.86
CA ALA A 62 -3.08 7.21 -7.10
C ALA A 62 -1.94 7.09 -8.14
N GLU A 63 -2.04 7.81 -9.26
CA GLU A 63 -1.02 7.80 -10.33
C GLU A 63 0.34 8.30 -9.83
N GLU A 64 0.37 9.37 -9.04
CA GLU A 64 1.63 9.94 -8.51
C GLU A 64 2.34 9.00 -7.53
N TRP A 65 1.55 8.17 -6.83
CA TRP A 65 2.07 7.13 -5.95
C TRP A 65 2.54 5.91 -6.73
N GLU A 66 1.84 5.53 -7.80
CA GLU A 66 2.28 4.49 -8.73
C GLU A 66 3.59 4.87 -9.41
N ASP A 67 3.70 6.08 -9.97
CA ASP A 67 4.94 6.60 -10.58
C ASP A 67 6.13 6.51 -9.62
N SER A 68 5.91 6.88 -8.36
CA SER A 68 6.96 6.82 -7.32
C SER A 68 7.35 5.38 -6.97
N ALA A 69 6.38 4.45 -6.98
CA ALA A 69 6.64 3.03 -6.77
C ALA A 69 7.40 2.42 -7.94
N ASP A 70 7.02 2.73 -9.17
CA ASP A 70 7.67 2.29 -10.40
C ASP A 70 9.13 2.75 -10.46
N GLU A 71 9.40 4.00 -10.10
CA GLU A 71 10.77 4.52 -10.02
C GLU A 71 11.62 3.70 -9.04
N VAL A 72 11.10 3.47 -7.83
CA VAL A 72 11.79 2.65 -6.81
C VAL A 72 12.01 1.22 -7.30
N ILE A 73 10.99 0.60 -7.89
CA ILE A 73 11.05 -0.78 -8.40
C ILE A 73 12.10 -0.88 -9.51
N CYS A 74 12.13 0.05 -10.46
CA CYS A 74 13.14 0.10 -11.51
C CYS A 74 14.57 0.14 -10.93
N ASN A 75 14.76 0.90 -9.85
CA ASN A 75 16.07 1.04 -9.20
C ASN A 75 16.53 -0.22 -8.44
N VAL A 76 15.62 -1.13 -8.09
CA VAL A 76 15.97 -2.36 -7.34
C VAL A 76 15.67 -3.65 -8.10
N PHE A 77 15.11 -3.57 -9.31
CA PHE A 77 14.54 -4.70 -10.04
C PHE A 77 15.50 -5.89 -10.15
N GLU A 78 16.75 -5.65 -10.52
CA GLU A 78 17.78 -6.71 -10.68
C GLU A 78 18.12 -7.45 -9.38
N SER A 79 17.83 -6.84 -8.22
CA SER A 79 18.10 -7.42 -6.90
C SER A 79 16.93 -8.26 -6.36
N LYS A 80 15.76 -8.25 -7.03
CA LYS A 80 14.55 -8.92 -6.56
C LYS A 80 14.42 -10.35 -7.07
N SER A 81 14.04 -11.26 -6.19
CA SER A 81 13.74 -12.65 -6.54
C SER A 81 12.42 -12.82 -7.29
N THR A 82 11.50 -11.86 -7.17
CA THR A 82 10.17 -11.89 -7.76
C THR A 82 9.79 -10.49 -8.21
N PRO A 83 9.19 -10.33 -9.42
CA PRO A 83 8.75 -9.01 -9.87
C PRO A 83 7.63 -8.50 -8.97
N ILE A 84 7.66 -7.19 -8.71
CA ILE A 84 6.60 -6.47 -8.02
C ILE A 84 5.70 -5.85 -9.08
N LEU A 85 4.39 -6.06 -8.98
CA LEU A 85 3.40 -5.47 -9.87
C LEU A 85 2.75 -4.26 -9.22
N THR A 86 2.67 -3.17 -9.98
CA THR A 86 2.02 -1.92 -9.62
C THR A 86 0.74 -1.72 -10.41
N THR A 87 -0.27 -1.12 -9.77
CA THR A 87 -1.51 -0.70 -10.45
C THR A 87 -2.09 0.55 -9.77
N SER A 88 -2.43 1.57 -10.54
CA SER A 88 -3.25 2.70 -10.10
C SER A 88 -4.74 2.47 -10.37
N HIS A 89 -5.58 2.91 -9.43
CA HIS A 89 -7.03 2.79 -9.44
C HIS A 89 -7.65 4.14 -9.07
N SER A 90 -7.66 5.09 -10.01
CA SER A 90 -8.17 6.45 -9.78
C SER A 90 -9.69 6.58 -9.97
N ASP A 91 -10.30 5.66 -10.71
CA ASP A 91 -11.72 5.71 -11.12
C ASP A 91 -12.59 4.63 -10.46
N GLU A 92 -11.98 3.61 -9.85
CA GLU A 92 -12.65 2.52 -9.17
C GLU A 92 -13.12 2.92 -7.76
N THR A 93 -14.10 2.22 -7.23
CA THR A 93 -14.47 2.35 -5.82
C THR A 93 -13.48 1.61 -4.91
N LEU A 94 -13.35 2.06 -3.66
CA LEU A 94 -12.50 1.38 -2.67
C LEU A 94 -12.88 -0.10 -2.48
N GLU A 95 -14.18 -0.43 -2.58
CA GLU A 95 -14.67 -1.81 -2.51
C GLU A 95 -14.14 -2.66 -3.67
N GLU A 96 -14.20 -2.14 -4.90
CA GLU A 96 -13.69 -2.83 -6.10
C GLU A 96 -12.19 -3.07 -6.01
N VAL A 97 -11.40 -2.08 -5.56
CA VAL A 97 -9.95 -2.25 -5.41
C VAL A 97 -9.62 -3.23 -4.28
N CYS A 98 -10.34 -3.19 -3.17
CA CYS A 98 -10.17 -4.18 -2.11
C CYS A 98 -10.54 -5.59 -2.58
N TRP A 99 -11.57 -5.72 -3.41
CA TRP A 99 -11.94 -6.98 -4.03
C TRP A 99 -10.83 -7.45 -4.99
N PHE A 100 -10.31 -6.57 -5.84
CA PHE A 100 -9.19 -6.87 -6.73
C PHE A 100 -7.97 -7.36 -5.94
N ALA A 101 -7.56 -6.64 -4.90
CA ALA A 101 -6.46 -7.01 -4.02
C ALA A 101 -6.65 -8.41 -3.39
N LYS A 102 -7.89 -8.75 -3.02
CA LYS A 102 -8.22 -10.04 -2.37
C LYS A 102 -8.30 -11.20 -3.34
N TYR A 103 -8.86 -10.99 -4.52
CA TYR A 103 -9.32 -12.09 -5.35
C TYR A 103 -8.66 -12.14 -6.73
N ALA A 104 -8.17 -11.01 -7.26
CA ALA A 104 -7.64 -10.91 -8.62
C ALA A 104 -6.15 -10.59 -8.70
N ALA A 105 -5.58 -9.91 -7.71
CA ALA A 105 -4.14 -9.77 -7.53
C ALA A 105 -3.55 -11.13 -7.11
N LEU A 106 -3.27 -11.97 -8.09
CA LEU A 106 -2.79 -13.33 -7.91
C LEU A 106 -1.30 -13.39 -8.23
N THR A 107 -0.55 -14.03 -7.34
CA THR A 107 0.89 -14.24 -7.48
C THR A 107 1.13 -15.65 -7.99
N ALA A 108 2.19 -15.86 -8.78
CA ALA A 108 2.47 -17.17 -9.37
C ALA A 108 2.77 -18.28 -8.34
N ASN A 109 3.07 -17.91 -7.10
CA ASN A 109 3.36 -18.85 -6.02
C ASN A 109 2.13 -19.05 -5.11
N ASP A 110 1.93 -20.27 -4.64
CA ASP A 110 0.92 -20.69 -3.64
C ASP A 110 1.21 -20.14 -2.21
N GLU A 111 1.91 -19.00 -2.11
CA GLU A 111 2.29 -18.42 -0.84
C GLU A 111 1.10 -17.81 -0.09
N PRO A 112 1.10 -17.85 1.26
CA PRO A 112 0.08 -17.20 2.06
C PRO A 112 0.01 -15.71 1.73
N ARG A 113 -1.14 -15.27 1.21
CA ARG A 113 -1.38 -13.86 0.89
C ARG A 113 -1.75 -13.06 2.14
N SER A 114 -1.20 -11.85 2.21
CA SER A 114 -1.46 -10.85 3.25
C SER A 114 -1.60 -9.48 2.59
N LEU A 115 -2.59 -8.71 3.01
CA LEU A 115 -2.90 -7.37 2.50
C LEU A 115 -2.74 -6.34 3.61
N LEU A 116 -1.95 -5.30 3.35
CA LEU A 116 -1.96 -4.08 4.13
C LEU A 116 -2.73 -3.02 3.36
N ILE A 117 -3.74 -2.41 3.98
CA ILE A 117 -4.39 -1.20 3.50
C ILE A 117 -3.79 -0.04 4.28
N MET A 118 -3.05 0.83 3.59
CA MET A 118 -2.41 2.01 4.15
C MET A 118 -3.17 3.26 3.71
N GLU A 119 -3.82 3.94 4.66
CA GLU A 119 -4.42 5.25 4.42
C GLU A 119 -3.43 6.37 4.70
N ILE A 120 -3.29 7.27 3.72
CA ILE A 120 -2.48 8.48 3.81
C ILE A 120 -3.42 9.68 3.67
N SER A 121 -3.71 10.32 4.80
CA SER A 121 -4.68 11.42 4.88
C SER A 121 -4.46 12.27 6.14
N GLU A 122 -5.10 13.43 6.23
CA GLU A 122 -5.02 14.32 7.41
C GLU A 122 -5.71 13.73 8.66
N ARG A 123 -6.67 12.82 8.44
CA ARG A 123 -7.44 12.11 9.47
C ARG A 123 -7.95 10.80 8.86
N PRO A 124 -8.13 9.74 9.66
CA PRO A 124 -8.65 8.47 9.13
C PRO A 124 -10.09 8.64 8.63
N GLU A 125 -10.32 8.43 7.35
CA GLU A 125 -11.63 8.53 6.69
C GLU A 125 -12.22 7.15 6.38
N TYR A 126 -11.37 6.14 6.13
CA TYR A 126 -11.81 4.83 5.66
C TYR A 126 -11.72 3.72 6.70
N ALA A 127 -11.32 4.00 7.94
CA ALA A 127 -11.23 3.00 9.01
C ALA A 127 -12.52 2.15 9.16
N GLY A 128 -13.71 2.76 9.07
CA GLY A 128 -14.98 2.03 9.11
C GLY A 128 -15.34 1.31 7.81
N ALA A 129 -14.91 1.82 6.66
CA ALA A 129 -15.15 1.19 5.36
C ALA A 129 -14.30 -0.06 5.17
N VAL A 130 -13.07 -0.06 5.70
CA VAL A 130 -12.16 -1.21 5.58
C VAL A 130 -12.53 -2.37 6.51
N GLU A 131 -13.26 -2.12 7.60
CA GLU A 131 -13.83 -3.18 8.44
C GLU A 131 -14.82 -4.04 7.64
N ILE A 132 -15.58 -3.44 6.71
CA ILE A 132 -16.54 -4.13 5.85
C ILE A 132 -15.83 -5.12 4.92
N VAL A 133 -14.61 -4.80 4.49
CA VAL A 133 -13.80 -5.73 3.70
C VAL A 133 -13.05 -6.75 4.57
N GLY A 134 -13.26 -6.78 5.89
CA GLY A 134 -12.67 -7.75 6.81
C GLY A 134 -11.19 -7.47 7.11
N ALA A 135 -10.78 -6.20 7.17
CA ALA A 135 -9.47 -5.79 7.67
C ALA A 135 -9.48 -5.72 9.20
N ASP A 136 -8.47 -6.31 9.86
CA ASP A 136 -8.19 -6.04 11.26
C ASP A 136 -7.61 -4.63 11.36
N THR A 137 -8.31 -3.72 12.04
CA THR A 137 -7.85 -2.34 12.25
C THR A 137 -6.71 -2.33 13.27
N GLY A 138 -5.48 -2.06 12.81
CA GLY A 138 -4.33 -1.84 13.69
C GLY A 138 -4.38 -0.44 14.32
N THR A 139 -3.78 -0.28 15.51
CA THR A 139 -3.69 1.00 16.21
C THR A 139 -3.03 2.08 15.35
N ALA A 140 -3.71 3.23 15.20
CA ALA A 140 -3.16 4.42 14.58
C ALA A 140 -1.80 4.77 15.22
N PHE A 141 -0.81 5.10 14.39
CA PHE A 141 0.43 5.69 14.88
C PHE A 141 0.18 7.19 15.04
N ASP A 142 -0.29 7.58 16.23
CA ASP A 142 -0.31 9.00 16.61
C ASP A 142 1.14 9.50 16.70
N ALA A 143 1.39 10.61 16.00
CA ALA A 143 2.67 11.32 15.99
C ALA A 143 2.98 11.96 17.34
#